data_AF-A0A9E5L255-F1
#
_entry.id   AF-A0A9E5L255-F1
#
_cell.length_a   1.000
_cell.length_b   1.000
_cell.length_c   1.000
_cell.angle_alpha   90.00
_cell.angle_beta   90.00
_cell.angle_gamma   90.00
#
_symmetry.space_group_name_H-M   'P 1'
#
loop_
_entity.id
_entity.type
_entity.pdbx_description
1 polymer ?
#
loop_
_entity_poly.entity_id
_entity_poly.type
_entity_poly.pdbx_seq_one_letter_code
_entity_poly.pdbx_strand_id
1 'polypeptide(L)'
;MKNGLALSVLMLTALSLAACAKPDIHFQTQNVKLETPGADNAKCHLHNTDYRYVAYTGQTITMNRTVEDVTVTCYAEGNRMSQIMVPVEKYKMGYDAHLLPQVISVDFRGVPARPYPLPDYHNEYLGKYPLPTEVEYMGPATPSMGADEPFQPSGLLGKRQREDANPFADLNKISSPSYDASEEDK
;
A
#
# COMPACT_ATOMS: atom_id res chain seq x y z
N MET A 1 70.65 -0.18 20.57
CA MET A 1 69.27 -0.71 20.69
C MET A 1 68.27 0.36 21.18
N LYS A 2 68.17 1.53 20.53
CA LYS A 2 67.22 2.61 20.94
C LYS A 2 66.27 3.09 19.83
N ASN A 3 66.43 2.61 18.59
CA ASN A 3 65.66 3.12 17.45
C ASN A 3 64.38 2.31 17.14
N GLY A 4 64.14 1.19 17.84
CA GLY A 4 62.97 0.34 17.61
C GLY A 4 61.68 0.85 18.24
N LEU A 5 61.77 1.65 19.31
CA LEU A 5 60.60 2.04 20.10
C LEU A 5 59.84 3.24 19.50
N ALA A 6 60.50 4.06 18.68
CA ALA A 6 59.85 5.16 17.96
C ALA A 6 59.00 4.66 16.76
N LEU A 7 59.40 3.55 16.15
CA LEU A 7 58.70 3.00 14.98
C LEU A 7 57.37 2.32 15.35
N SER A 8 57.29 1.71 16.54
CA SER A 8 56.06 1.05 17.02
C SER A 8 54.97 2.06 17.42
N VAL A 9 55.34 3.20 17.98
CA VAL A 9 54.38 4.26 18.36
C VAL A 9 53.78 4.92 17.11
N LEU A 10 54.56 5.11 16.05
CA LEU A 10 54.09 5.71 14.80
C LEU A 10 53.07 4.82 14.06
N MET A 11 53.27 3.50 14.10
CA MET A 11 52.34 2.53 13.49
C MET A 11 51.00 2.43 14.26
N LEU A 12 51.02 2.60 15.58
CA LEU A 12 49.80 2.51 16.39
C LEU A 12 48.87 3.73 16.20
N THR A 13 49.43 4.91 15.90
CA THR A 13 48.64 6.13 15.63
C THR A 13 48.00 6.14 14.23
N ALA A 14 48.51 5.39 13.26
CA ALA A 14 47.91 5.33 11.93
C ALA A 14 46.62 4.48 11.87
N LEU A 15 46.47 3.49 12.75
CA LEU A 15 45.28 2.62 12.78
C LEU A 15 44.05 3.27 13.43
N SER A 16 44.21 4.27 14.30
CA SER A 16 43.08 4.89 15.00
C SER A 16 42.28 5.88 14.13
N LEU A 17 42.84 6.40 13.03
CA LEU A 17 42.11 7.32 12.14
C LEU A 17 41.17 6.60 11.15
N ALA A 18 41.31 5.29 10.92
CA ALA A 18 40.45 4.55 10.01
C ALA A 18 39.08 4.16 10.61
N ALA A 19 38.87 4.35 11.92
CA ALA A 19 37.67 3.89 12.61
C ALA A 19 36.48 4.88 12.59
N CYS A 20 36.65 6.10 12.08
CA CYS A 20 35.62 7.14 12.14
C CYS A 20 34.86 7.38 10.82
N ALA A 21 35.25 6.75 9.71
CA ALA A 21 34.45 6.79 8.50
C ALA A 21 33.34 5.74 8.61
N LYS A 22 32.23 6.08 9.27
CA LYS A 22 30.98 5.36 8.99
C LYS A 22 30.61 5.75 7.57
N PRO A 23 30.72 4.86 6.57
CA PRO A 23 30.14 5.16 5.27
C PRO A 23 28.66 5.40 5.56
N ASP A 24 28.21 6.60 5.22
CA ASP A 24 26.86 7.03 5.52
C ASP A 24 25.90 6.25 4.60
N ILE A 25 25.59 4.99 4.92
CA ILE A 25 24.76 4.11 4.07
C ILE A 25 23.30 4.63 4.00
N HIS A 26 23.02 5.80 4.58
CA HIS A 26 21.76 6.54 4.47
C HIS A 26 21.49 7.12 3.07
N PHE A 27 22.32 6.84 2.05
CA PHE A 27 22.10 7.34 0.68
C PHE A 27 20.84 6.81 -0.02
N GLN A 28 20.16 5.80 0.52
CA GLN A 28 18.98 5.22 -0.13
C GLN A 28 17.65 5.73 0.41
N THR A 29 17.62 6.30 1.62
CA THR A 29 16.37 6.76 2.23
C THR A 29 16.39 8.27 2.48
N GLN A 30 15.20 8.85 2.60
CA GLN A 30 15.00 10.25 2.93
C GLN A 30 13.73 10.41 3.75
N ASN A 31 13.72 11.41 4.64
CA ASN A 31 12.54 11.74 5.41
C ASN A 31 11.73 12.79 4.66
N VAL A 32 10.46 12.50 4.42
CA VAL A 32 9.51 13.36 3.71
C VAL A 32 8.36 13.68 4.66
N LYS A 33 8.12 14.97 4.88
CA LYS A 33 6.99 15.48 5.64
C LYS A 33 5.83 15.76 4.70
N LEU A 34 4.63 15.31 5.06
CA LEU A 34 3.42 15.53 4.29
C LEU A 34 2.57 16.63 4.93
N GLU A 35 2.19 17.63 4.14
CA GLU A 35 1.31 18.72 4.56
C GLU A 35 0.09 18.78 3.65
N THR A 36 -1.11 19.00 4.22
CA THR A 36 -2.34 19.11 3.43
C THR A 36 -3.14 20.37 3.81
N PRO A 37 -2.73 21.57 3.35
CA PRO A 37 -3.44 22.80 3.67
C PRO A 37 -4.93 22.71 3.30
N GLY A 38 -5.82 23.08 4.22
CA GLY A 38 -7.27 23.05 3.98
C GLY A 38 -7.94 21.68 4.19
N ALA A 39 -7.21 20.68 4.68
CA ALA A 39 -7.76 19.41 5.14
C ALA A 39 -7.01 18.90 6.36
N ASP A 40 -7.76 18.47 7.37
CA ASP A 40 -7.22 17.73 8.50
C ASP A 40 -7.38 16.23 8.25
N ASN A 41 -6.46 15.43 8.82
CA ASN A 41 -6.51 13.96 8.80
C ASN A 41 -6.66 13.36 7.38
N ALA A 42 -6.06 13.99 6.38
CA ALA A 42 -6.08 13.47 5.02
C ALA A 42 -5.15 12.25 4.91
N LYS A 43 -5.67 11.15 4.36
CA LYS A 43 -4.92 9.93 4.07
C LYS A 43 -4.34 10.02 2.67
N CYS A 44 -3.01 10.02 2.56
CA CYS A 44 -2.31 10.15 1.31
C CYS A 44 -1.58 8.86 0.93
N HIS A 45 -1.78 8.44 -0.31
CA HIS A 45 -1.09 7.33 -0.94
C HIS A 45 -0.01 7.90 -1.85
N LEU A 46 1.24 7.73 -1.45
CA LEU A 46 2.40 8.06 -2.28
C LEU A 46 2.79 6.79 -3.02
N HIS A 47 2.61 6.79 -4.34
CA HIS A 47 2.92 5.61 -5.14
C HIS A 47 3.79 5.96 -6.33
N ASN A 48 4.66 5.02 -6.63
CA ASN A 48 5.48 4.94 -7.82
C ASN A 48 5.34 3.51 -8.39
N THR A 49 6.02 3.19 -9.48
CA THR A 49 6.04 1.85 -10.08
C THR A 49 6.47 0.80 -9.06
N ASP A 50 7.48 1.12 -8.24
CA ASP A 50 8.12 0.15 -7.34
C ASP A 50 7.65 0.22 -5.88
N TYR A 51 7.10 1.36 -5.45
CA TYR A 51 6.85 1.62 -4.03
C TYR A 51 5.47 2.20 -3.76
N ARG A 52 4.90 1.83 -2.61
CA ARG A 52 3.63 2.35 -2.12
C ARG A 52 3.77 2.69 -0.63
N TYR A 53 3.66 3.97 -0.30
CA TYR A 53 3.66 4.47 1.06
C TYR A 53 2.30 5.08 1.39
N VAL A 54 1.94 5.03 2.67
CA VAL A 54 0.74 5.66 3.21
C VAL A 54 1.18 6.59 4.33
N ALA A 55 0.72 7.83 4.29
CA ALA A 55 0.98 8.83 5.32
C ALA A 55 -0.28 9.66 5.57
N TYR A 56 -0.41 10.16 6.79
CA TYR A 56 -1.45 11.12 7.17
C TYR A 56 -0.89 12.54 7.25
N THR A 57 -1.78 13.53 7.23
CA THR A 57 -1.45 14.95 7.36
C THR A 57 -0.50 15.21 8.54
N GLY A 58 0.61 15.90 8.28
CA GLY A 58 1.63 16.28 9.27
C GLY A 58 2.62 15.17 9.62
N GLN A 59 2.42 13.94 9.15
CA GLN A 59 3.35 12.84 9.41
C GLN A 59 4.63 13.00 8.57
N THR A 60 5.73 12.54 9.14
CA THR A 60 7.02 12.39 8.45
C THR A 60 7.27 10.92 8.22
N ILE A 61 7.43 10.52 6.96
CA ILE A 61 7.72 9.14 6.57
C ILE A 61 9.13 9.02 6.00
N THR A 62 9.76 7.88 6.26
CA THR A 62 11.04 7.52 5.63
C THR A 62 10.74 6.78 4.33
N MET A 63 11.10 7.38 3.21
CA MET A 63 10.92 6.83 1.87
C MET A 63 12.26 6.47 1.24
N ASN A 64 12.26 5.46 0.37
CA ASN A 64 13.41 5.22 -0.50
C ASN A 64 13.47 6.32 -1.56
N ARG A 65 14.69 6.69 -1.96
CA ARG A 65 14.92 7.59 -3.10
C ARG A 65 14.50 6.88 -4.38
N THR A 66 13.81 7.59 -5.27
CA THR A 66 13.28 7.05 -6.52
C THR A 66 13.76 7.89 -7.70
N VAL A 67 13.99 7.25 -8.85
CA VAL A 67 14.34 7.94 -10.10
C VAL A 67 13.09 8.51 -10.78
N GLU A 68 11.96 7.82 -10.60
CA GLU A 68 10.68 8.15 -11.20
C GLU A 68 9.87 9.10 -10.30
N ASP A 69 9.03 9.91 -10.94
CA ASP A 69 8.11 10.84 -10.30
C ASP A 69 7.13 10.09 -9.39
N VAL A 70 6.77 10.72 -8.28
CA VAL A 70 5.86 10.11 -7.30
C VAL A 70 4.48 10.71 -7.45
N THR A 71 3.48 9.86 -7.62
CA THR A 71 2.07 10.29 -7.63
C THR A 71 1.54 10.24 -6.20
N VAL A 72 1.06 11.39 -5.72
CA VAL A 72 0.50 11.54 -4.38
C VAL A 72 -1.01 11.75 -4.51
N THR A 73 -1.78 10.77 -4.05
CA THR A 73 -3.23 10.81 -4.04
C THR A 73 -3.73 10.90 -2.61
N CYS A 74 -4.37 12.02 -2.26
CA CYS A 74 -4.86 12.29 -0.93
C CYS A 74 -6.39 12.27 -0.87
N TYR A 75 -6.92 11.65 0.18
CA TYR A 75 -8.34 11.61 0.51
C TYR A 75 -8.55 12.31 1.84
N ALA A 76 -9.41 13.33 1.84
CA ALA A 76 -9.76 14.11 3.02
C ALA A 76 -11.25 13.98 3.36
N GLU A 77 -11.62 14.49 4.52
CA GLU A 77 -13.02 14.59 4.96
C GLU A 77 -13.91 15.29 3.91
N GLY A 78 -15.18 14.89 3.88
CA GLY A 78 -16.13 15.30 2.84
C GLY A 78 -15.84 14.66 1.48
N ASN A 79 -15.13 13.52 1.48
CA ASN A 79 -14.72 12.79 0.28
C ASN A 79 -14.08 13.68 -0.80
N ARG A 80 -13.22 14.58 -0.33
CA ARG A 80 -12.40 15.42 -1.18
C ARG A 80 -11.19 14.60 -1.62
N MET A 81 -10.92 14.60 -2.91
CA MET A 81 -9.78 13.92 -3.50
C MET A 81 -8.91 14.95 -4.20
N SER A 82 -7.62 14.95 -3.89
CA SER A 82 -6.62 15.76 -4.58
C SER A 82 -5.46 14.86 -4.98
N GLN A 83 -4.98 15.04 -6.20
CA GLN A 83 -3.88 14.26 -6.75
C GLN A 83 -2.84 15.22 -7.33
N ILE A 84 -1.60 15.05 -6.93
CA ILE A 84 -0.46 15.79 -7.48
C ILE A 84 0.62 14.82 -7.92
N MET A 85 1.38 15.22 -8.93
CA MET A 85 2.58 14.53 -9.35
C MET A 85 3.77 15.32 -8.83
N VAL A 86 4.61 14.67 -8.01
CA VAL A 86 5.79 15.29 -7.42
C VAL A 86 6.99 14.89 -8.27
N PRO A 87 7.57 15.83 -9.05
CA PRO A 87 8.72 15.53 -9.88
C PRO A 87 9.95 15.30 -9.01
N VAL A 88 10.83 14.40 -9.42
CA VAL A 88 12.09 14.20 -8.70
C VAL A 88 13.16 15.16 -9.18
N GLU A 89 13.77 15.90 -8.25
CA GLU A 89 14.87 16.81 -8.60
C GLU A 89 16.14 16.00 -8.88
N LYS A 90 16.70 16.21 -10.08
CA LYS A 90 17.96 15.58 -10.49
C LYS A 90 19.13 16.37 -9.91
N TYR A 91 19.80 15.83 -8.90
CA TYR A 91 20.94 16.49 -8.28
C TYR A 91 22.24 16.18 -9.03
N LYS A 92 22.87 17.19 -9.65
CA LYS A 92 24.13 17.05 -10.40
C LYS A 92 25.36 17.09 -9.48
N MET A 93 25.59 16.06 -8.68
CA MET A 93 26.83 15.91 -7.90
C MET A 93 27.40 14.50 -8.06
N GLY A 94 27.88 14.17 -9.26
CA GLY A 94 28.73 13.00 -9.55
C GLY A 94 28.11 11.60 -9.40
N TYR A 95 26.92 11.51 -8.79
CA TYR A 95 26.12 10.29 -8.62
C TYR A 95 24.66 10.64 -8.91
N ASP A 96 23.93 9.72 -9.55
CA ASP A 96 22.49 9.87 -9.84
C ASP A 96 21.67 9.76 -8.54
N ALA A 97 21.75 10.78 -7.69
CA ALA A 97 20.95 10.91 -6.49
C ALA A 97 19.70 11.73 -6.81
N HIS A 98 18.59 11.03 -6.97
CA HIS A 98 17.27 11.61 -7.16
C HIS A 98 16.63 11.87 -5.79
N LEU A 99 16.32 13.13 -5.48
CA LEU A 99 15.79 13.55 -4.19
C LEU A 99 14.36 14.06 -4.35
N LEU A 100 13.48 13.63 -3.46
CA LEU A 100 12.15 14.25 -3.35
C LEU A 100 12.26 15.50 -2.47
N PRO A 101 11.37 16.47 -2.64
CA PRO A 101 11.27 17.57 -1.70
C PRO A 101 11.04 17.04 -0.27
N GLN A 102 11.68 17.68 0.70
CA GLN A 102 11.53 17.32 2.13
C GLN A 102 10.09 17.53 2.62
N VAL A 103 9.34 18.43 1.98
CA VAL A 103 7.94 18.72 2.31
C VAL A 103 7.10 18.58 1.04
N ILE A 104 6.13 17.67 1.07
CA ILE A 104 5.12 17.52 0.02
C ILE A 104 3.84 18.18 0.52
N SER A 105 3.39 19.22 -0.17
CA SER A 105 2.15 19.93 0.17
C SER A 105 1.05 19.62 -0.85
N VAL A 106 -0.08 19.08 -0.38
CA VAL A 106 -1.28 18.84 -1.21
C VAL A 106 -2.40 19.78 -0.76
N ASP A 107 -2.68 20.80 -1.58
CA ASP A 107 -3.67 21.82 -1.23
C ASP A 107 -5.11 21.34 -1.46
N PHE A 108 -5.96 21.51 -0.45
CA PHE A 108 -7.39 21.25 -0.49
C PHE A 108 -8.24 22.53 -0.45
N ARG A 109 -7.60 23.72 -0.35
CA ARG A 109 -8.30 25.02 -0.38
C ARG A 109 -8.92 25.23 -1.76
N GLY A 110 -10.22 24.98 -1.87
CA GLY A 110 -10.98 25.09 -3.12
C GLY A 110 -11.45 23.76 -3.72
N VAL A 111 -11.11 22.63 -3.09
CA VAL A 111 -11.69 21.33 -3.46
C VAL A 111 -13.06 21.20 -2.77
N PRO A 112 -14.19 21.19 -3.50
CA PRO A 112 -15.51 21.10 -2.89
C PRO A 112 -15.73 19.70 -2.29
N ALA A 113 -16.38 19.66 -1.13
CA ALA A 113 -16.82 18.41 -0.52
C ALA A 113 -17.90 17.75 -1.37
N ARG A 114 -17.84 16.42 -1.48
CA ARG A 114 -18.89 15.60 -2.09
C ARG A 114 -19.96 15.28 -1.03
N PRO A 115 -21.22 15.03 -1.44
CA PRO A 115 -22.33 14.88 -0.49
C PRO A 115 -22.28 13.59 0.35
N TYR A 116 -21.41 12.64 0.01
CA TYR A 116 -21.29 11.37 0.70
C TYR A 116 -20.00 11.33 1.53
N PRO A 117 -20.05 10.79 2.76
CA PRO A 117 -18.90 10.71 3.65
C PRO A 117 -17.84 9.75 3.09
N LEU A 118 -16.61 9.93 3.57
CA LEU A 118 -15.51 9.02 3.27
C LEU A 118 -15.75 7.68 3.99
N PRO A 119 -15.47 6.51 3.36
CA PRO A 119 -15.61 5.23 4.03
C PRO A 119 -14.72 5.11 5.28
N ASP A 120 -15.22 4.44 6.33
CA ASP A 120 -14.60 4.38 7.67
C ASP A 120 -13.13 3.92 7.68
N TYR A 121 -12.73 3.06 6.74
CA TYR A 121 -11.36 2.55 6.63
C TYR A 121 -10.30 3.61 6.23
N HIS A 122 -10.70 4.85 5.96
CA HIS A 122 -9.79 5.96 5.70
C HIS A 122 -9.42 6.76 6.94
N ASN A 123 -10.14 6.60 8.05
CA ASN A 123 -9.86 7.37 9.26
C ASN A 123 -8.70 6.76 10.04
N GLU A 124 -7.66 7.56 10.33
CA GLU A 124 -6.48 7.15 11.13
C GLU A 124 -6.86 6.52 12.47
N TYR A 125 -7.90 7.06 13.12
CA TYR A 125 -8.31 6.68 14.46
C TYR A 125 -9.19 5.43 14.49
N LEU A 126 -9.94 5.16 13.42
CA LEU A 126 -10.81 3.98 13.32
C LEU A 126 -10.06 2.76 12.76
N GLY A 127 -8.95 2.97 12.04
CA GLY A 127 -8.18 1.93 11.36
C GLY A 127 -7.14 1.18 12.21
N LYS A 128 -6.97 1.49 13.51
CA LYS A 128 -6.19 0.62 14.43
C LYS A 128 -7.02 -0.59 14.87
N TYR A 129 -7.59 -1.25 13.88
CA TYR A 129 -7.98 -2.63 13.96
C TYR A 129 -6.67 -3.46 13.91
N PRO A 130 -6.24 -4.16 14.96
CA PRO A 130 -6.49 -5.57 14.84
C PRO A 130 -8.02 -5.66 14.85
N LEU A 131 -8.64 -5.90 13.69
CA LEU A 131 -9.72 -6.88 13.74
C LEU A 131 -9.00 -8.00 14.47
N PRO A 132 -9.49 -8.44 15.66
CA PRO A 132 -8.86 -9.58 16.27
C PRO A 132 -8.80 -10.57 15.12
N THR A 133 -7.58 -10.86 14.67
CA THR A 133 -7.33 -12.08 13.96
C THR A 133 -7.52 -13.08 15.08
N GLU A 134 -8.78 -13.29 15.49
CA GLU A 134 -9.26 -14.61 15.80
C GLU A 134 -8.74 -15.36 14.60
N VAL A 135 -7.59 -16.01 14.82
CA VAL A 135 -6.94 -16.83 13.83
C VAL A 135 -8.07 -17.75 13.42
N GLU A 136 -8.66 -17.46 12.27
CA GLU A 136 -9.82 -18.18 11.80
C GLU A 136 -9.32 -19.62 11.79
N TYR A 137 -9.88 -20.46 12.66
CA TYR A 137 -9.31 -21.76 12.93
C TYR A 137 -9.40 -22.55 11.64
N MET A 138 -8.29 -22.63 10.91
CA MET A 138 -8.17 -23.25 9.57
C MET A 138 -8.29 -24.78 9.63
N GLY A 139 -8.82 -25.33 10.73
CA GLY A 139 -8.73 -26.74 11.04
C GLY A 139 -7.32 -27.14 11.51
N PRO A 140 -7.16 -28.42 11.91
CA PRO A 140 -5.85 -28.96 12.25
C PRO A 140 -4.90 -28.92 11.04
N ALA A 141 -3.65 -28.50 11.24
CA ALA A 141 -2.61 -28.48 10.21
C ALA A 141 -2.26 -29.87 9.68
N THR A 142 -2.64 -30.92 10.41
CA THR A 142 -2.54 -32.31 9.97
C THR A 142 -3.89 -32.74 9.40
N PRO A 143 -3.97 -33.20 8.14
CA PRO A 143 -5.16 -33.86 7.67
C PRO A 143 -5.46 -35.01 8.63
N SER A 144 -6.65 -35.00 9.24
CA SER A 144 -7.13 -36.17 9.98
C SER A 144 -7.30 -37.28 8.96
N MET A 145 -6.31 -38.18 8.87
CA MET A 145 -6.53 -39.49 8.26
C MET A 145 -7.54 -40.19 9.15
N GLY A 146 -8.83 -40.02 8.83
CA GLY A 146 -9.85 -40.89 9.39
C GLY A 146 -9.39 -42.32 9.13
N ALA A 147 -9.35 -43.14 10.18
CA ALA A 147 -9.30 -44.57 9.96
C ALA A 147 -10.45 -44.89 9.00
N ASP A 148 -10.13 -45.46 7.84
CA ASP A 148 -11.13 -45.78 6.82
C ASP A 148 -12.28 -46.51 7.52
N GLU A 149 -13.44 -45.84 7.61
CA GLU A 149 -14.63 -46.54 8.10
C GLU A 149 -14.84 -47.74 7.18
N PRO A 150 -15.15 -48.92 7.72
CA PRO A 150 -15.36 -50.10 6.92
C PRO A 150 -16.39 -49.77 5.84
N PHE A 151 -15.99 -49.97 4.58
CA PHE A 151 -16.79 -49.66 3.40
C PHE A 151 -18.23 -50.15 3.61
N GLN A 152 -19.16 -49.21 3.81
CA GLN A 152 -20.57 -49.53 3.77
C GLN A 152 -20.98 -49.60 2.31
N PRO A 153 -21.47 -50.75 1.82
CA PRO A 153 -21.98 -50.83 0.45
C PRO A 153 -23.08 -49.80 0.29
N SER A 154 -22.89 -48.85 -0.61
CA SER A 154 -23.90 -47.86 -0.94
C SER A 154 -25.16 -48.61 -1.36
N GLY A 155 -26.25 -48.44 -0.59
CA GLY A 155 -27.57 -48.88 -1.03
C GLY A 155 -27.84 -48.33 -2.43
N LEU A 156 -28.53 -49.11 -3.27
CA LEU A 156 -28.85 -48.76 -4.66
C LEU A 156 -29.30 -47.29 -4.72
N LEU A 157 -28.44 -46.43 -5.28
CA LEU A 157 -28.73 -45.03 -5.51
C LEU A 157 -29.99 -44.99 -6.36
N GLY A 158 -31.11 -44.60 -5.74
CA GLY A 158 -32.34 -44.30 -6.46
C GLY A 158 -32.00 -43.35 -7.61
N LYS A 159 -32.58 -43.61 -8.79
CA LYS A 159 -32.33 -42.85 -10.02
C LYS A 159 -32.35 -41.36 -9.68
N ARG A 160 -31.18 -40.73 -9.60
CA ARG A 160 -31.08 -39.27 -9.49
C ARG A 160 -31.70 -38.73 -10.76
N GLN A 161 -32.85 -38.09 -10.64
CA GLN A 161 -33.30 -37.17 -11.68
C GLN A 161 -32.16 -36.17 -11.85
N ARG A 162 -31.57 -36.14 -13.05
CA ARG A 162 -30.64 -35.07 -13.42
C ARG A 162 -31.47 -33.80 -13.47
N GLU A 163 -31.52 -33.09 -12.35
CA GLU A 163 -31.81 -31.67 -12.40
C GLU A 163 -30.63 -31.04 -13.15
N ASP A 164 -30.93 -30.37 -14.26
CA ASP A 164 -29.93 -29.69 -15.08
C ASP A 164 -29.21 -28.67 -14.20
N ALA A 165 -27.97 -28.98 -13.81
CA ALA A 165 -27.10 -28.14 -12.99
C ALA A 165 -26.58 -26.91 -13.76
N ASN A 166 -27.27 -26.48 -14.81
CA ASN A 166 -26.94 -25.29 -15.56
C ASN A 166 -27.67 -24.09 -14.92
N PRO A 167 -27.00 -23.26 -14.11
CA PRO A 167 -27.61 -22.11 -13.45
C PRO A 167 -28.06 -21.03 -14.46
N PHE A 168 -27.75 -21.19 -15.75
CA PHE A 168 -28.12 -20.26 -16.82
C PHE A 168 -29.31 -20.75 -17.66
N ALA A 169 -29.90 -21.91 -17.36
CA ALA A 169 -31.04 -22.42 -18.12
C ALA A 169 -32.28 -21.52 -18.07
N ASP A 170 -32.42 -20.68 -17.03
CA ASP A 170 -33.54 -19.75 -16.89
C ASP A 170 -33.32 -18.36 -17.54
N LEU A 171 -32.17 -18.09 -18.17
CA LEU A 171 -31.94 -16.79 -18.82
C LEU A 171 -32.83 -16.55 -20.06
N ASN A 172 -33.45 -17.59 -20.62
CA ASN A 172 -34.43 -17.44 -21.70
C ASN A 172 -35.85 -17.08 -21.24
N LYS A 173 -36.10 -16.96 -19.93
CA LYS A 173 -37.42 -16.49 -19.41
C LYS A 173 -37.50 -14.99 -19.17
N ILE A 174 -36.40 -14.25 -19.32
CA ILE A 174 -36.45 -12.79 -19.22
C ILE A 174 -36.87 -12.27 -20.59
N SER A 175 -38.19 -12.22 -20.79
CA SER A 175 -38.84 -11.53 -21.90
C SER A 175 -38.21 -10.15 -22.08
N SER A 176 -37.63 -9.92 -23.24
CA SER A 176 -37.11 -8.63 -23.68
C SER A 176 -38.16 -7.52 -23.43
N PRO A 177 -37.84 -6.46 -22.68
CA PRO A 177 -38.72 -5.31 -22.59
C PRO A 177 -38.82 -4.69 -23.99
N SER A 178 -40.03 -4.72 -24.55
CA SER A 178 -40.42 -3.96 -25.72
C SER A 178 -40.27 -2.48 -25.41
N TYR A 179 -39.23 -1.84 -25.96
CA TYR A 179 -39.13 -0.39 -25.96
C TYR A 179 -40.08 0.16 -27.01
N ASP A 180 -41.21 0.71 -26.56
CA ASP A 180 -42.07 1.55 -27.39
C ASP A 180 -41.38 2.90 -27.60
N ALA A 181 -40.88 3.11 -28.82
CA ALA A 181 -40.35 4.38 -29.27
C ALA A 181 -41.50 5.19 -29.91
N SER A 182 -42.25 5.92 -29.10
CA SER A 182 -43.16 6.96 -29.59
C SER A 182 -43.40 8.01 -28.51
N GLU A 183 -42.61 9.08 -28.50
CA GLU A 183 -43.05 10.43 -28.07
C GLU A 183 -41.92 11.44 -28.32
N GLU A 184 -41.69 11.75 -29.60
CA GLU A 184 -41.22 13.08 -30.00
C GLU A 184 -42.38 13.75 -30.71
N ASP A 185 -43.11 14.59 -29.98
CA ASP A 185 -43.90 15.70 -30.52
C ASP A 185 -44.41 16.57 -29.35
N LYS A 186 -43.63 17.62 -29.02
CA LYS A 186 -44.09 19.01 -28.74
C LYS A 186 -42.98 19.90 -28.18
#